data_AF-A0A081B6D6-F1
#
_entry.id   AF-A0A081B6D6-F1
#
_cell.length_a   1.000
_cell.length_b   1.000
_cell.length_c   1.000
_cell.angle_alpha   90.00
_cell.angle_beta   90.00
_cell.angle_gamma   90.00
#
_symmetry.space_group_name_H-M   'P 1'
#
loop_
_entity.id
_entity.type
_entity.pdbx_description
1 polymer ?
#
loop_
_entity_poly.entity_id
_entity_poly.type
_entity_poly.pdbx_seq_one_letter_code
_entity_poly.pdbx_strand_id
1 'polypeptide(L)'
;MSNGLDIRIDLHSAEALIAAFEEAPEIVEEELYGATWEASLFLQREVQERTPVGVGGGGGLKGSISAREPGRIADGVIGAVATSLAHAAPVELGTKPHMPPVKPIEDWARIKLGLAPQEAKGVAFAIARKIAREGTEGAFMFTETFEEGEDQVQAIFGQALERIAARMAEAR
;
A
#
# COMPACT_ATOMS: atom_id res chain seq x y z
N MET A 1 9.52 -9.62 15.05
CA MET A 1 8.60 -10.48 14.31
C MET A 1 8.21 -9.70 13.06
N SER A 2 8.66 -10.15 11.89
CA SER A 2 8.33 -9.52 10.61
C SER A 2 6.90 -9.89 10.25
N ASN A 3 5.98 -8.92 10.26
CA ASN A 3 4.61 -9.10 9.73
C ASN A 3 4.63 -8.73 8.24
N GLY A 4 5.37 -9.50 7.43
CA GLY A 4 5.26 -9.47 5.99
C GLY A 4 4.22 -10.50 5.54
N LEU A 5 3.27 -10.10 4.71
CA LEU A 5 2.39 -11.01 4.01
C LEU A 5 3.21 -11.67 2.88
N ASP A 6 3.58 -12.95 3.05
CA ASP A 6 4.20 -13.75 1.99
C ASP A 6 3.10 -14.26 1.04
N ILE A 7 3.01 -13.71 -0.17
CA ILE A 7 2.16 -14.27 -1.24
C ILE A 7 3.02 -15.11 -2.18
N ARG A 8 2.58 -16.37 -2.39
CA ARG A 8 3.19 -17.31 -3.33
C ARG A 8 2.49 -17.19 -4.68
N ILE A 9 3.21 -16.70 -5.68
CA ILE A 9 2.79 -16.75 -7.08
C ILE A 9 2.95 -18.20 -7.57
N ASP A 10 1.93 -18.74 -8.25
CA ASP A 10 1.95 -20.11 -8.79
C ASP A 10 2.95 -20.19 -9.96
N LEU A 11 4.05 -20.91 -9.73
CA LEU A 11 5.23 -20.98 -10.57
C LEU A 11 5.25 -22.29 -11.37
N HIS A 12 4.36 -22.44 -12.34
CA HIS A 12 4.65 -23.36 -13.46
C HIS A 12 5.87 -22.86 -14.30
N SER A 13 6.41 -21.68 -13.98
CA SER A 13 7.48 -20.96 -14.66
C SER A 13 8.74 -20.70 -13.80
N ALA A 14 8.83 -21.22 -12.56
CA ALA A 14 10.04 -21.03 -11.72
C ALA A 14 11.30 -21.57 -12.40
N GLU A 15 11.23 -22.77 -12.98
CA GLU A 15 12.38 -23.39 -13.62
C GLU A 15 12.85 -22.61 -14.86
N ALA A 16 11.91 -22.11 -15.65
CA ALA A 16 12.20 -21.27 -16.82
C ALA A 16 12.80 -19.91 -16.41
N LEU A 17 12.29 -19.30 -15.34
CA LEU A 17 12.83 -18.05 -14.81
C LEU A 17 14.23 -18.26 -14.20
N ILE A 18 14.46 -19.35 -13.48
CA ILE A 18 15.78 -19.71 -12.93
C ILE A 18 16.78 -19.92 -14.06
N ALA A 19 16.42 -20.69 -15.08
CA ALA A 19 17.28 -20.90 -16.25
C ALA A 19 17.56 -19.57 -16.99
N ALA A 20 16.55 -18.70 -17.12
CA ALA A 20 16.73 -17.37 -17.68
C ALA A 20 17.68 -16.49 -16.84
N PHE A 21 17.61 -16.60 -15.51
CA PHE A 21 18.49 -15.90 -14.59
C PHE A 21 19.95 -16.39 -14.70
N GLU A 22 20.15 -17.69 -14.93
CA GLU A 22 21.48 -18.27 -15.16
C GLU A 22 22.07 -17.88 -16.52
N GLU A 23 21.23 -17.85 -17.56
CA GLU A 23 21.66 -17.54 -18.93
C GLU A 23 21.87 -16.04 -19.17
N ALA A 24 20.98 -15.18 -18.66
CA ALA A 24 20.96 -13.75 -18.93
C ALA A 24 20.54 -12.91 -17.69
N PRO A 25 21.31 -12.95 -16.59
CA PRO A 25 20.93 -12.32 -15.33
C PRO A 25 20.64 -10.81 -15.45
N GLU A 26 21.40 -10.10 -16.27
CA GLU A 26 21.22 -8.65 -16.47
C GLU A 26 19.87 -8.32 -17.12
N ILE A 27 19.43 -9.11 -18.11
CA ILE A 27 18.13 -8.93 -18.77
C ILE A 27 17.00 -9.20 -17.78
N VAL A 28 17.11 -10.29 -17.02
CA VAL A 28 16.07 -10.67 -16.05
C VAL A 28 15.97 -9.62 -14.94
N GLU A 29 17.09 -9.16 -14.39
CA GLU A 29 17.12 -8.16 -13.33
C GLU A 29 16.51 -6.83 -13.78
N GLU A 30 16.82 -6.37 -15.00
CA GLU A 30 16.27 -5.13 -15.54
C GLU A 30 14.74 -5.20 -15.72
N GLU A 31 14.23 -6.28 -16.30
CA GLU A 31 12.79 -6.45 -16.54
C GLU A 31 12.02 -6.65 -15.24
N LEU A 32 12.56 -7.42 -14.29
CA LEU A 32 11.95 -7.57 -12.97
C LEU A 32 11.98 -6.26 -12.17
N TYR A 33 13.03 -5.46 -12.31
CA TYR A 33 13.10 -4.14 -11.69
C TYR A 33 12.00 -3.22 -12.25
N GLY A 34 11.85 -3.16 -13.57
CA GLY A 34 10.80 -2.39 -14.23
C GLY A 34 9.40 -2.81 -13.79
N ALA A 35 9.14 -4.13 -13.79
CA ALA A 35 7.85 -4.70 -13.36
C ALA A 35 7.55 -4.38 -11.89
N THR A 36 8.54 -4.52 -11.02
CA THR A 36 8.40 -4.20 -9.59
C THR A 36 8.09 -2.72 -9.37
N TRP A 37 8.72 -1.84 -10.15
CA TRP A 37 8.46 -0.41 -10.07
C TRP A 37 7.05 -0.05 -10.55
N GLU A 38 6.63 -0.60 -11.69
CA GLU A 38 5.29 -0.43 -12.23
C GLU A 38 4.21 -0.91 -11.24
N ALA A 39 4.37 -2.13 -10.71
CA ALA A 39 3.46 -2.68 -9.71
C ALA A 39 3.40 -1.82 -8.44
N SER A 40 4.55 -1.33 -7.96
CA SER A 40 4.60 -0.45 -6.78
C SER A 40 3.88 0.89 -7.03
N LEU A 41 4.03 1.48 -8.23
CA LEU A 41 3.35 2.72 -8.60
C LEU A 41 1.84 2.52 -8.76
N PHE A 42 1.42 1.41 -9.35
CA PHE A 42 0.01 1.01 -9.41
C PHE A 42 -0.57 0.90 -7.99
N LEU A 43 0.04 0.09 -7.13
CA LEU A 43 -0.42 -0.08 -5.74
C LEU A 43 -0.41 1.24 -4.97
N GLN A 44 0.59 2.11 -5.16
CA GLN A 44 0.60 3.44 -4.54
C GLN A 44 -0.66 4.23 -4.89
N ARG A 45 -1.06 4.27 -6.16
CA ARG A 45 -2.29 4.97 -6.59
C ARG A 45 -3.50 4.39 -5.88
N GLU A 46 -3.67 3.08 -5.92
CA GLU A 46 -4.83 2.40 -5.34
C GLU A 46 -4.91 2.62 -3.81
N VAL A 47 -3.80 2.48 -3.08
CA VAL A 47 -3.76 2.75 -1.63
C VAL A 47 -4.13 4.21 -1.38
N GLN A 48 -3.60 5.16 -2.16
CA GLN A 48 -3.94 6.58 -2.03
C GLN A 48 -5.43 6.85 -2.29
N GLU A 49 -6.06 6.14 -3.23
CA GLU A 49 -7.48 6.27 -3.52
C GLU A 49 -8.36 5.76 -2.37
N ARG A 50 -7.99 4.64 -1.76
CA ARG A 50 -8.70 4.09 -0.57
C ARG A 50 -8.46 4.87 0.71
N THR A 51 -7.33 5.56 0.83
CA THR A 51 -6.92 6.19 2.09
C THR A 51 -7.95 7.24 2.56
N PRO A 52 -8.52 7.10 3.78
CA PRO A 52 -9.43 8.09 4.33
C PRO A 52 -8.78 9.46 4.45
N VAL A 53 -9.51 10.50 4.04
CA VAL A 53 -9.00 11.87 4.05
C VAL A 53 -9.39 12.59 5.34
N GLY A 54 -8.40 12.92 6.17
CA GLY A 54 -8.55 13.76 7.36
C GLY A 54 -8.55 15.27 7.07
N VAL A 55 -8.22 16.06 8.10
CA VAL A 55 -8.13 17.53 8.04
C VAL A 55 -7.03 18.02 7.07
N GLY A 56 -5.95 17.25 6.91
CA GLY A 56 -4.82 17.60 6.04
C GLY A 56 -5.07 17.40 4.53
N GLY A 57 -6.25 16.91 4.11
CA GLY A 57 -6.52 16.71 2.69
C GLY A 57 -5.49 15.79 2.01
N GLY A 58 -5.03 16.20 0.82
CA GLY A 58 -3.94 15.56 0.09
C GLY A 58 -2.55 15.72 0.71
N GLY A 59 -2.37 16.58 1.72
CA GLY A 59 -1.12 16.70 2.49
C GLY A 59 -1.10 15.86 3.78
N GLY A 60 -2.19 15.11 4.06
CA GLY A 60 -2.27 14.18 5.18
C GLY A 60 -1.72 12.79 4.85
N LEU A 61 -2.26 11.77 5.51
CA LEU A 61 -1.86 10.37 5.31
C LEU A 61 -1.84 9.96 3.84
N LYS A 62 -2.87 10.31 3.07
CA LYS A 62 -2.96 10.06 1.62
C LYS A 62 -1.72 10.54 0.86
N GLY A 63 -1.27 11.78 1.06
CA GLY A 63 -0.10 12.33 0.36
C GLY A 63 1.24 11.76 0.83
N SER A 64 1.27 11.14 2.01
CA SER A 64 2.50 10.55 2.57
C SER A 64 2.79 9.14 2.08
N ILE A 65 1.84 8.51 1.40
CA ILE A 65 1.97 7.15 0.89
C ILE A 65 2.73 7.20 -0.42
N SER A 66 3.86 6.50 -0.47
CA SER A 66 4.69 6.44 -1.67
C SER A 66 5.29 5.06 -1.90
N ALA A 67 5.43 4.72 -3.17
CA ALA A 67 6.30 3.68 -3.65
C ALA A 67 7.76 4.09 -3.38
N ARG A 68 8.53 3.14 -2.89
CA ARG A 68 9.98 3.25 -2.70
C ARG A 68 10.64 2.66 -3.93
N GLU A 69 11.77 3.25 -4.32
CA GLU A 69 12.61 2.67 -5.38
C GLU A 69 12.88 1.19 -5.07
N PRO A 70 12.71 0.28 -6.06
CA PRO A 70 12.88 -1.14 -5.81
C PRO A 70 14.32 -1.46 -5.37
N GLY A 71 14.44 -2.29 -4.35
CA GLY A 71 15.73 -2.80 -3.89
C GLY A 71 16.08 -4.08 -4.66
N ARG A 72 17.34 -4.23 -5.05
CA ARG A 72 17.87 -5.49 -5.58
C ARG A 72 18.34 -6.36 -4.41
N ILE A 73 17.96 -7.63 -4.42
CA ILE A 73 18.37 -8.65 -3.46
C ILE A 73 19.07 -9.80 -4.22
N ALA A 74 19.68 -10.73 -3.50
CA ALA A 74 20.54 -11.76 -4.10
C ALA A 74 19.82 -12.61 -5.17
N ASP A 75 18.51 -12.78 -5.05
CA ASP A 75 17.67 -13.65 -5.85
C ASP A 75 16.42 -12.92 -6.41
N GLY A 76 16.46 -11.58 -6.51
CA GLY A 76 15.34 -10.85 -7.10
C GLY A 76 15.30 -9.35 -6.83
N VAL A 77 14.10 -8.80 -6.95
CA VAL A 77 13.82 -7.39 -6.72
C VAL A 77 12.65 -7.26 -5.75
N ILE A 78 12.77 -6.36 -4.78
CA ILE A 78 11.74 -6.08 -3.78
C ILE A 78 11.22 -4.64 -3.94
N GLY A 79 9.89 -4.53 -4.10
CA GLY A 79 9.16 -3.26 -4.08
C GLY A 79 8.54 -3.00 -2.71
N ALA A 80 8.27 -1.73 -2.40
CA ALA A 80 7.55 -1.36 -1.19
C ALA A 80 6.70 -0.11 -1.40
N VAL A 81 5.45 -0.16 -0.94
CA VAL A 81 4.57 1.01 -0.82
C VAL A 81 4.34 1.26 0.66
N ALA A 82 4.69 2.45 1.15
CA ALA A 82 4.68 2.73 2.58
C ALA A 82 4.44 4.21 2.89
N THR A 83 4.22 4.49 4.18
CA THR A 83 4.23 5.84 4.76
C THR A 83 5.12 5.87 6.00
N SER A 84 5.73 7.02 6.27
CA SER A 84 6.49 7.28 7.50
C SER A 84 5.61 7.75 8.67
N LEU A 85 4.30 7.97 8.45
CA LEU A 85 3.40 8.47 9.47
C LEU A 85 2.96 7.34 10.41
N ALA A 86 3.41 7.38 11.66
CA ALA A 86 3.10 6.34 12.65
C ALA A 86 1.59 6.13 12.90
N HIS A 87 0.77 7.17 12.71
CA HIS A 87 -0.68 7.06 12.85
C HIS A 87 -1.35 6.33 11.67
N ALA A 88 -0.61 5.89 10.65
CA ALA A 88 -1.15 5.05 9.59
C ALA A 88 -1.59 3.67 10.09
N ALA A 89 -0.84 3.07 11.03
CA ALA A 89 -1.15 1.75 11.58
C ALA A 89 -2.56 1.68 12.23
N PRO A 90 -2.95 2.61 13.12
CA PRO A 90 -4.31 2.61 13.67
C PRO A 90 -5.40 2.99 12.65
N VAL A 91 -5.05 3.62 11.51
CA VAL A 91 -6.00 3.85 10.41
C VAL A 91 -6.17 2.57 9.59
N GLU A 92 -5.08 1.87 9.29
CA GLU A 92 -5.10 0.59 8.57
C GLU A 92 -5.84 -0.49 9.34
N LEU A 93 -5.46 -0.72 10.61
CA LEU A 93 -5.86 -1.89 11.38
C LEU A 93 -6.95 -1.59 12.42
N GLY A 94 -7.32 -0.31 12.59
CA GLY A 94 -8.21 0.12 13.64
C GLY A 94 -7.53 0.17 15.01
N THR A 95 -8.34 0.39 16.05
CA THR A 95 -7.86 0.54 17.43
C THR A 95 -8.77 -0.17 18.41
N LYS A 96 -8.20 -0.63 19.53
CA LYS A 96 -8.97 -1.05 20.69
C LYS A 96 -9.66 0.16 21.36
N PRO A 97 -10.72 -0.06 22.16
CA PRO A 97 -11.36 1.00 22.92
C PRO A 97 -10.36 1.85 23.73
N HIS A 98 -10.39 3.16 23.51
CA HIS A 98 -9.55 4.14 24.23
C HIS A 98 -10.20 5.52 24.14
N MET A 99 -9.88 6.44 25.06
CA MET A 99 -10.39 7.81 24.98
C MET A 99 -9.45 8.67 24.11
N PRO A 100 -9.83 9.03 22.87
CA PRO A 100 -8.99 9.88 22.03
C PRO A 100 -9.05 11.35 22.49
N PRO A 101 -8.06 12.17 22.09
CA PRO A 101 -8.16 13.62 22.26
C PRO A 101 -9.34 14.17 21.46
N VAL A 102 -10.17 15.00 22.11
CA VAL A 102 -11.41 15.53 21.50
C VAL A 102 -11.12 16.59 20.43
N LYS A 103 -10.06 17.40 20.62
CA LYS A 103 -9.78 18.56 19.76
C LYS A 103 -9.54 18.18 18.28
N PRO A 104 -8.74 17.15 17.94
CA PRO A 104 -8.60 16.71 16.55
C PRO A 104 -9.92 16.27 15.90
N ILE A 105 -10.82 15.64 16.68
CA ILE A 105 -12.13 15.20 16.20
C ILE A 105 -13.05 16.39 15.97
N GLU A 106 -12.98 17.41 16.83
CA GLU A 106 -13.71 18.68 16.63
C GLU A 106 -13.27 19.38 15.34
N ASP A 107 -11.96 19.48 15.09
CA ASP A 107 -11.45 20.11 13.87
C ASP A 107 -11.86 19.32 12.61
N TRP A 108 -11.81 17.99 12.68
CA TRP A 108 -12.35 17.12 11.63
C TRP A 108 -13.85 17.35 11.42
N ALA A 109 -14.65 17.39 12.48
CA ALA A 109 -16.10 17.56 12.40
C ALA A 109 -16.47 18.92 11.79
N ARG A 110 -15.74 19.98 12.11
CA ARG A 110 -15.94 21.30 11.49
C ARG A 110 -15.69 21.26 9.99
N ILE A 111 -14.61 20.60 9.56
CA ILE A 111 -14.19 20.59 8.16
C ILE A 111 -15.03 19.62 7.32
N LYS A 112 -15.30 18.42 7.84
CA LYS A 112 -15.98 17.36 7.10
C LYS A 112 -17.49 17.41 7.19
N LEU A 113 -18.03 17.84 8.34
CA LEU A 113 -19.47 17.92 8.57
C LEU A 113 -20.00 19.35 8.46
N GLY A 114 -19.13 20.35 8.27
CA GLY A 114 -19.53 21.76 8.12
C GLY A 114 -20.15 22.37 9.39
N LEU A 115 -19.89 21.78 10.55
CA LEU A 115 -20.56 22.15 11.80
C LEU A 115 -20.01 23.46 12.39
N ALA A 116 -20.89 24.23 13.03
CA ALA A 116 -20.47 25.39 13.81
C ALA A 116 -19.62 24.96 15.02
N PRO A 117 -18.75 25.82 15.58
CA PRO A 117 -17.80 25.43 16.63
C PRO A 117 -18.44 24.74 17.85
N GLN A 118 -19.61 25.22 18.31
CA GLN A 118 -20.27 24.65 19.49
C GLN A 118 -20.88 23.27 19.20
N GLU A 119 -21.48 23.10 18.02
CA GLU A 119 -22.04 21.82 17.59
C GLU A 119 -20.93 20.79 17.35
N ALA A 120 -19.83 21.21 16.72
CA ALA A 120 -18.66 20.37 16.46
C ALA A 120 -18.05 19.82 17.77
N LYS A 121 -18.01 20.64 18.83
CA LYS A 121 -17.51 20.20 20.14
C LYS A 121 -18.38 19.10 20.75
N GLY A 122 -19.71 19.26 20.67
CA GLY A 122 -20.66 18.24 21.14
C GLY A 122 -20.54 16.93 20.37
N VAL A 123 -20.49 17.02 19.04
CA VAL A 123 -20.30 15.87 18.15
C VAL A 123 -18.95 15.19 18.41
N ALA A 124 -17.87 15.96 18.58
CA ALA A 124 -16.55 15.42 18.86
C ALA A 124 -16.51 14.65 20.18
N PHE A 125 -17.19 15.15 21.22
CA PHE A 125 -17.28 14.43 22.48
C PHE A 125 -18.07 13.12 22.34
N ALA A 126 -19.18 13.12 21.60
CA ALA A 126 -19.96 11.92 21.33
C ALA A 126 -19.16 10.86 20.54
N ILE A 127 -18.42 11.28 19.51
CA ILE A 127 -17.52 10.40 18.74
C ILE A 127 -16.42 9.84 19.66
N ALA A 128 -15.77 10.69 20.46
CA ALA A 128 -14.72 10.25 21.39
C ALA A 128 -15.26 9.22 22.41
N ARG A 129 -16.49 9.41 22.90
CA ARG A 129 -17.16 8.45 23.80
C ARG A 129 -17.51 7.14 23.11
N LYS A 130 -17.86 7.17 21.82
CA LYS A 130 -18.06 5.95 21.03
C LYS A 130 -16.75 5.18 20.87
N ILE A 131 -15.68 5.86 20.47
CA ILE A 131 -14.33 5.26 20.35
C ILE A 131 -13.86 4.71 21.70
N ALA A 132 -14.15 5.40 22.81
CA ALA A 132 -13.82 4.91 24.15
C ALA A 132 -14.54 3.62 24.55
N ARG A 133 -15.69 3.32 23.93
CA ARG A 133 -16.45 2.09 24.17
C ARG A 133 -16.08 0.97 23.20
N GLU A 134 -15.86 1.32 21.94
CA GLU A 134 -15.85 0.35 20.83
C GLU A 134 -14.49 0.28 20.11
N GLY A 135 -13.66 1.32 20.21
CA GLY A 135 -12.46 1.47 19.40
C GLY A 135 -12.77 2.05 18.03
N THR A 136 -11.93 1.76 17.05
CA THR A 136 -12.15 2.09 15.64
C THR A 136 -11.96 0.87 14.77
N GLU A 137 -12.77 0.76 13.72
CA GLU A 137 -12.56 -0.19 12.64
C GLU A 137 -11.39 0.25 11.75
N GLY A 138 -10.66 -0.71 11.19
CA GLY A 138 -9.59 -0.45 10.24
C GLY A 138 -10.15 -0.09 8.88
N ALA A 139 -9.43 0.77 8.16
CA ALA A 139 -9.74 1.08 6.76
C ALA A 139 -9.16 0.05 5.80
N PHE A 140 -8.21 -0.79 6.27
CA PHE A 140 -7.54 -1.84 5.49
C PHE A 140 -7.03 -1.38 4.11
N MET A 141 -6.63 -0.12 4.01
CA MET A 141 -6.27 0.56 2.76
C MET A 141 -5.04 -0.06 2.09
N PHE A 142 -4.13 -0.68 2.85
CA PHE A 142 -3.01 -1.43 2.27
C PHE A 142 -3.40 -2.87 1.95
N THR A 143 -4.01 -3.56 2.93
CA THR A 143 -4.31 -5.00 2.83
C THR A 143 -5.29 -5.28 1.69
N GLU A 144 -6.44 -4.61 1.68
CA GLU A 144 -7.46 -4.81 0.63
C GLU A 144 -6.97 -4.34 -0.74
N THR A 145 -6.16 -3.28 -0.81
CA THR A 145 -5.57 -2.84 -2.08
C THR A 145 -4.70 -3.92 -2.70
N PHE A 146 -3.91 -4.61 -1.88
CA PHE A 146 -3.03 -5.65 -2.39
C PHE A 146 -3.81 -6.89 -2.81
N GLU A 147 -4.79 -7.30 -2.00
CA GLU A 147 -5.69 -8.42 -2.33
C GLU A 147 -6.48 -8.17 -3.62
N GLU A 148 -7.06 -6.98 -3.78
CA GLU A 148 -7.84 -6.64 -4.98
C GLU A 148 -6.96 -6.29 -6.19
N GLY A 149 -5.72 -5.88 -5.96
CA GLY A 149 -4.75 -5.55 -6.99
C GLY A 149 -3.96 -6.74 -7.53
N GLU A 150 -4.13 -7.94 -6.95
CA GLU A 150 -3.31 -9.12 -7.24
C GLU A 150 -3.28 -9.46 -8.73
N ASP A 151 -4.44 -9.51 -9.39
CA ASP A 151 -4.54 -9.81 -10.83
C ASP A 151 -3.77 -8.81 -11.70
N GLN A 152 -3.81 -7.52 -11.35
CA GLN A 152 -3.09 -6.48 -12.09
C GLN A 152 -1.58 -6.60 -11.86
N VAL A 153 -1.15 -6.91 -10.63
CA VAL A 153 0.27 -7.17 -10.32
C VAL A 153 0.75 -8.40 -11.10
N GLN A 154 -0.02 -9.48 -11.11
CA GLN A 154 0.30 -10.68 -11.88
C GLN A 154 0.39 -10.38 -13.38
N ALA A 155 -0.51 -9.56 -13.94
CA ALA A 155 -0.45 -9.14 -15.33
C ALA A 155 0.83 -8.34 -15.67
N ILE A 156 1.26 -7.43 -14.78
CA ILE A 156 2.49 -6.65 -14.93
C ILE A 156 3.72 -7.59 -15.00
N PHE A 157 3.80 -8.56 -14.08
CA PHE A 157 4.89 -9.54 -14.08
C PHE A 157 4.81 -10.50 -15.26
N GLY A 158 3.61 -10.91 -15.68
CA GLY A 158 3.43 -11.72 -16.90
C GLY A 158 3.99 -11.04 -18.14
N GLN A 159 3.73 -9.74 -18.32
CA GLN A 159 4.29 -8.95 -19.42
C GLN A 159 5.82 -8.83 -19.32
N ALA A 160 6.38 -8.75 -18.10
CA ALA A 160 7.83 -8.73 -17.91
C ALA A 160 8.48 -10.05 -18.36
N LEU A 161 7.86 -11.19 -18.05
CA LEU A 161 8.33 -12.50 -18.50
C LEU A 161 8.31 -12.61 -20.03
N GLU A 162 7.28 -12.08 -20.69
CA GLU A 162 7.23 -12.01 -22.16
C GLU A 162 8.38 -11.17 -22.74
N ARG A 163 8.69 -10.01 -22.12
CA ARG A 163 9.81 -9.16 -22.53
C ARG A 163 11.17 -9.83 -22.31
N ILE A 164 11.36 -10.53 -21.19
CA ILE A 164 12.57 -11.32 -20.91
C ILE A 164 12.79 -12.35 -22.02
N ALA A 165 11.76 -13.15 -22.33
CA ALA A 165 11.85 -14.19 -23.36
C ALA A 165 12.20 -13.62 -24.74
N ALA A 166 11.59 -12.48 -25.11
CA ALA A 166 11.88 -11.80 -26.38
C ALA A 166 13.34 -11.30 -26.43
N ARG A 167 13.81 -10.60 -25.39
CA ARG A 167 15.18 -10.06 -25.35
C ARG A 167 16.25 -11.15 -25.33
N MET A 168 16.00 -12.26 -24.66
CA MET A 168 16.91 -13.41 -24.68
C MET A 168 16.98 -14.08 -26.06
N ALA A 169 15.87 -14.14 -26.80
CA ALA A 169 15.85 -14.67 -28.15
C ALA A 169 16.63 -13.80 -29.15
N GLU A 170 16.62 -12.47 -28.97
CA GLU A 170 17.37 -11.51 -29.79
C GLU A 170 18.89 -11.50 -29.49
N ALA A 171 19.28 -11.91 -28.27
CA ALA A 171 20.67 -11.96 -27.84
C ALA A 171 21.45 -13.20 -28.33
N ARG A 172 20.77 -14.14 -28.98
CA ARG A 172 21.33 -15.38 -29.53
C ARG A 172 21.67 -15.24 -31.01
#